data_AF-A0A6V7S322-F1
#
_entry.id   AF-A0A6V7S322-F1
#
_cell.length_a   1.000
_cell.length_b   1.000
_cell.length_c   1.000
_cell.angle_alpha   90.00
_cell.angle_beta   90.00
_cell.angle_gamma   90.00
#
_symmetry.space_group_name_H-M   'P 1'
#
loop_
_entity.id
_entity.type
_entity.pdbx_description
1 polymer ?
#
loop_
_entity_poly.entity_id
_entity_poly.type
_entity_poly.pdbx_seq_one_letter_code
_entity_poly.pdbx_strand_id
1 'polypeptide(L)'
;MNKGYIKVIFFVLSLFVYMNNRIHGAEPASRKDISKNPPTKVKSSKNSTDKVKSSKNSTDKVKSSKNSTDKVKSSKNSTDKVKSSKNSTDKVNSSKNSTDKVNSSKSSTDKVNSDSIIIENDDLDEIYEQNKSLLCKYPEETEKVAKVMDEAVAVLQEYATNEDGYVLSHHYDSGAIRYYKRRGKADIEKAEVGKLILKFPDSDRYNEIINILWDPNGAKVFDENFIEGKVIRVYNPNLAMIQKRYDSPSLDFQGYFYALTKKVKVSKDTTIIAFASANIDDHNSKDKERYTNPILKEINTFKTYVNSDNYIRCGKLKKTFVNLSGFLIEKKDKYVNITCISSMDYRVSTMLSHVAKNVMLDGLTTFINLRQLLLKK
;
A
#
# COMPACT_ATOMS: atom_id res chain seq x y z
N MET A 1 46.97 -13.21 31.45
CA MET A 1 45.63 -12.60 31.28
C MET A 1 45.72 -11.41 30.34
N ASN A 2 44.77 -11.27 29.40
CA ASN A 2 44.82 -10.26 28.35
C ASN A 2 44.27 -8.90 28.84
N LYS A 3 45.08 -7.82 28.78
CA LYS A 3 44.76 -6.52 29.39
C LYS A 3 43.47 -5.87 28.86
N GLY A 4 43.04 -6.18 27.64
CA GLY A 4 41.78 -5.69 27.08
C GLY A 4 40.54 -6.26 27.78
N TYR A 5 40.58 -7.52 28.21
CA TYR A 5 39.42 -8.25 28.75
C TYR A 5 38.97 -7.69 30.11
N ILE A 6 39.93 -7.24 30.92
CA ILE A 6 39.68 -6.63 32.24
C ILE A 6 38.86 -5.33 32.11
N LYS A 7 39.16 -4.48 31.11
CA LYS A 7 38.41 -3.23 30.90
C LYS A 7 36.95 -3.48 30.51
N VAL A 8 36.66 -4.54 29.74
CA VAL A 8 35.30 -4.90 29.35
C VAL A 8 34.48 -5.37 30.57
N ILE A 9 35.06 -6.20 31.43
CA ILE A 9 34.39 -6.70 32.64
C ILE A 9 33.99 -5.56 33.58
N PHE A 10 34.89 -4.59 33.83
CA PHE A 10 34.57 -3.43 34.67
C PHE A 10 33.48 -2.52 34.09
N PHE A 11 33.37 -2.42 32.76
CA PHE A 11 32.31 -1.64 32.10
C PHE A 11 30.94 -2.33 32.17
N VAL A 12 30.89 -3.67 32.10
CA VAL A 12 29.64 -4.43 32.27
C VAL A 12 29.17 -4.38 33.73
N LEU A 13 30.08 -4.49 34.70
CA LEU A 13 29.74 -4.41 36.13
C LEU A 13 29.16 -3.05 36.53
N SER A 14 29.67 -1.94 36.01
CA SER A 14 29.13 -0.61 36.33
C SER A 14 27.71 -0.39 35.79
N LEU A 15 27.37 -0.97 34.63
CA LEU A 15 26.01 -0.95 34.08
C LEU A 15 25.01 -1.72 34.95
N PHE A 16 25.40 -2.87 35.51
CA PHE A 16 24.54 -3.65 36.42
C PHE A 16 24.28 -2.92 37.75
N VAL A 17 25.30 -2.30 38.35
CA VAL A 17 25.13 -1.49 39.57
C VAL A 17 24.23 -0.28 39.32
N TYR A 18 24.35 0.37 38.15
CA TYR A 18 23.50 1.49 37.77
C TYR A 18 22.02 1.09 37.59
N MET A 19 21.74 -0.11 37.06
CA MET A 19 20.37 -0.60 36.89
C MET A 19 19.69 -0.95 38.22
N ASN A 20 20.40 -1.61 39.14
CA ASN A 20 19.82 -2.02 40.44
C ASN A 20 19.41 -0.81 41.31
N ASN A 21 20.17 0.29 41.28
CA ASN A 21 19.81 1.51 42.01
C ASN A 21 18.53 2.20 41.52
N ARG A 22 17.99 1.82 40.35
CA ARG A 22 16.76 2.42 39.79
C ARG A 22 15.47 1.67 40.17
N ILE A 23 15.58 0.53 40.85
CA ILE A 23 14.44 -0.39 41.08
C ILE A 23 13.80 -0.18 42.47
N HIS A 24 14.50 0.40 43.44
CA HIS A 24 13.97 0.67 44.81
C HIS A 24 13.26 2.03 44.99
N GLY A 25 12.81 2.67 43.90
CA GLY A 25 12.31 4.05 43.90
C GLY A 25 10.79 4.25 43.80
N ALA A 26 9.97 3.21 43.94
CA ALA A 26 8.50 3.33 43.79
C ALA A 26 7.73 2.27 44.60
N GLU A 27 7.21 2.68 45.77
CA GLU A 27 6.24 1.90 46.56
C GLU A 27 4.87 2.61 46.52
N PRO A 28 3.74 1.90 46.33
CA PRO A 28 2.42 2.52 46.22
C PRO A 28 1.68 2.60 47.57
N ALA A 29 1.20 3.79 47.94
CA ALA A 29 0.39 4.00 49.14
C ALA A 29 -1.09 3.60 48.95
N SER A 30 -1.69 3.00 49.98
CA SER A 30 -3.03 2.42 49.96
C SER A 30 -4.15 3.37 50.44
N ARG A 31 -5.40 2.98 50.14
CA ARG A 31 -6.66 3.73 50.30
C ARG A 31 -7.29 3.55 51.69
N LYS A 32 -7.78 4.63 52.34
CA LYS A 32 -9.02 4.62 53.19
C LYS A 32 -9.52 6.01 53.64
N ASP A 33 -10.69 6.37 53.09
CA ASP A 33 -11.89 7.08 53.61
C ASP A 33 -11.98 7.91 54.92
N ILE A 34 -12.91 8.91 54.84
CA ILE A 34 -13.83 9.52 55.86
C ILE A 34 -13.56 10.94 56.47
N SER A 35 -14.56 11.83 56.25
CA SER A 35 -15.14 12.87 57.16
C SER A 35 -14.70 14.36 57.19
N LYS A 36 -15.63 15.20 56.67
CA LYS A 36 -16.18 16.49 57.20
C LYS A 36 -15.43 17.83 57.06
N ASN A 37 -16.27 18.85 56.83
CA ASN A 37 -16.12 20.28 56.51
C ASN A 37 -16.06 21.16 57.80
N PRO A 38 -15.94 22.53 57.79
CA PRO A 38 -15.78 23.50 56.69
C PRO A 38 -14.67 24.58 57.00
N PRO A 39 -14.77 25.93 56.79
CA PRO A 39 -13.74 26.65 56.02
C PRO A 39 -12.97 27.77 56.76
N THR A 40 -11.75 28.08 56.31
CA THR A 40 -11.01 29.29 56.75
C THR A 40 -10.56 30.14 55.56
N LYS A 41 -10.65 31.45 55.75
CA LYS A 41 -10.60 32.54 54.75
C LYS A 41 -9.29 33.33 54.94
N VAL A 42 -8.94 34.20 53.98
CA VAL A 42 -7.88 35.25 54.09
C VAL A 42 -6.44 34.68 53.92
N LYS A 43 -5.45 35.29 53.24
CA LYS A 43 -5.22 36.67 52.73
C LYS A 43 -4.46 36.70 51.38
N SER A 44 -4.42 37.89 50.78
CA SER A 44 -3.79 38.22 49.48
C SER A 44 -2.39 38.88 49.59
N SER A 45 -1.52 38.62 48.61
CA SER A 45 -0.50 39.53 48.04
C SER A 45 -0.30 39.14 46.56
N LYS A 46 -0.57 39.96 45.53
CA LYS A 46 -0.09 41.29 45.08
C LYS A 46 1.39 41.35 44.65
N ASN A 47 1.55 41.41 43.31
CA ASN A 47 2.67 41.95 42.51
C ASN A 47 4.03 41.21 42.61
N SER A 48 4.86 41.14 41.56
CA SER A 48 5.01 42.06 40.41
C SER A 48 4.96 41.40 39.02
N THR A 49 4.50 42.17 38.03
CA THR A 49 4.67 41.89 36.60
C THR A 49 5.91 42.62 36.07
N ASP A 50 6.91 41.91 35.58
CA ASP A 50 8.00 42.52 34.81
C ASP A 50 7.74 42.48 33.30
N LYS A 51 7.77 43.66 32.68
CA LYS A 51 7.75 43.83 31.23
C LYS A 51 9.17 43.71 30.68
N VAL A 52 9.44 42.69 29.86
CA VAL A 52 10.65 42.70 29.00
C VAL A 52 10.28 43.20 27.60
N LYS A 53 11.07 44.15 27.11
CA LYS A 53 10.85 44.92 25.88
C LYS A 53 11.07 44.07 24.62
N SER A 54 10.21 44.29 23.62
CA SER A 54 10.49 43.95 22.23
C SER A 54 11.70 44.73 21.70
N SER A 55 12.76 44.06 21.29
CA SER A 55 13.82 44.66 20.46
C SER A 55 13.38 44.70 18.99
N LYS A 56 13.44 45.89 18.38
CA LYS A 56 13.35 46.03 16.92
C LYS A 56 14.63 45.52 16.30
N ASN A 57 14.54 44.80 15.19
CA ASN A 57 15.62 44.74 14.21
C ASN A 57 15.06 45.07 12.82
N SER A 58 15.77 45.94 12.12
CA SER A 58 15.44 46.45 10.80
C SER A 58 15.79 45.44 9.71
N THR A 59 14.90 45.26 8.75
CA THR A 59 15.22 44.67 7.43
C THR A 59 15.16 45.74 6.36
N ASP A 60 16.30 45.99 5.74
CA ASP A 60 16.44 47.00 4.69
C ASP A 60 15.73 46.59 3.38
N LYS A 61 15.17 47.60 2.71
CA LYS A 61 14.64 47.45 1.35
C LYS A 61 15.80 47.37 0.35
N VAL A 62 16.01 46.21 -0.28
CA VAL A 62 16.82 46.10 -1.49
C VAL A 62 15.93 46.19 -2.74
N LYS A 63 16.39 46.98 -3.72
CA LYS A 63 15.62 47.43 -4.89
C LYS A 63 15.48 46.33 -5.95
N SER A 64 14.34 46.35 -6.64
CA SER A 64 14.17 45.78 -7.97
C SER A 64 15.10 46.46 -8.98
N SER A 65 15.90 45.70 -9.73
CA SER A 65 16.55 46.17 -10.95
C SER A 65 15.71 45.77 -12.18
N LYS A 66 15.37 46.77 -13.00
CA LYS A 66 14.96 46.56 -14.39
C LYS A 66 16.22 46.50 -15.27
N ASN A 67 16.19 45.69 -16.31
CA ASN A 67 16.77 45.96 -17.64
C ASN A 67 16.19 44.89 -18.58
N SER A 68 15.27 45.25 -19.47
CA SER A 68 15.46 45.96 -20.76
C SER A 68 15.72 44.99 -21.90
N THR A 69 14.68 44.76 -22.70
CA THR A 69 14.70 44.04 -23.98
C THR A 69 15.56 44.75 -25.02
N ASP A 70 16.28 44.01 -25.86
CA ASP A 70 16.64 44.50 -27.18
C ASP A 70 16.69 43.40 -28.26
N LYS A 71 16.64 43.82 -29.54
CA LYS A 71 16.20 42.98 -30.67
C LYS A 71 17.31 42.17 -31.38
N VAL A 72 16.92 40.95 -31.78
CA VAL A 72 17.14 40.28 -33.09
C VAL A 72 18.34 40.70 -33.95
N LYS A 73 19.17 39.71 -34.33
CA LYS A 73 19.74 39.66 -35.69
C LYS A 73 19.82 38.22 -36.23
N SER A 74 19.32 38.05 -37.44
CA SER A 74 19.25 36.79 -38.20
C SER A 74 20.47 36.56 -39.07
N SER A 75 20.84 35.30 -39.31
CA SER A 75 21.69 34.89 -40.45
C SER A 75 20.92 33.97 -41.42
N LYS A 76 20.61 34.51 -42.61
CA LYS A 76 20.50 33.77 -43.89
C LYS A 76 21.91 33.33 -44.31
N ASN A 77 22.20 32.42 -45.25
CA ASN A 77 21.48 31.62 -46.26
C ASN A 77 22.27 30.26 -46.37
N SER A 78 22.01 29.26 -47.22
CA SER A 78 21.36 29.23 -48.54
C SER A 78 20.78 27.84 -48.85
N THR A 79 19.74 27.83 -49.68
CA THR A 79 19.24 26.64 -50.39
C THR A 79 20.11 26.28 -51.59
N ASP A 80 20.16 25.00 -51.95
CA ASP A 80 20.33 24.58 -53.35
C ASP A 80 19.17 23.68 -53.81
N LYS A 81 18.97 23.60 -55.14
CA LYS A 81 17.69 23.27 -55.78
C LYS A 81 17.85 22.18 -56.86
N VAL A 82 16.82 21.31 -56.97
CA VAL A 82 16.37 20.69 -58.26
C VAL A 82 17.33 19.57 -58.77
N LYS A 83 16.95 18.46 -59.44
CA LYS A 83 15.88 18.20 -60.44
C LYS A 83 15.37 16.73 -60.43
N SER A 84 14.30 16.51 -61.20
CA SER A 84 13.48 15.29 -61.34
C SER A 84 13.70 14.48 -62.62
N SER A 85 13.28 13.21 -62.62
CA SER A 85 12.70 12.47 -63.78
C SER A 85 11.61 11.52 -63.24
N LYS A 86 10.36 11.44 -63.73
CA LYS A 86 9.84 11.05 -65.08
C LYS A 86 10.34 9.65 -65.50
N ASN A 87 9.55 8.67 -65.95
CA ASN A 87 8.10 8.55 -66.29
C ASN A 87 7.60 7.15 -65.77
N SER A 88 6.41 6.56 -66.03
CA SER A 88 5.36 6.80 -67.05
C SER A 88 3.92 6.40 -66.60
N THR A 89 3.08 6.02 -67.57
CA THR A 89 1.64 5.73 -67.66
C THR A 89 1.36 4.20 -67.78
N ASP A 90 0.14 3.63 -67.68
CA ASP A 90 -1.04 3.84 -68.54
C ASP A 90 -2.44 3.68 -67.87
N LYS A 91 -3.47 4.14 -68.61
CA LYS A 91 -4.92 4.12 -68.29
C LYS A 91 -5.54 2.73 -68.61
N VAL A 92 -6.83 2.44 -68.31
CA VAL A 92 -8.01 2.81 -69.14
C VAL A 92 -9.35 2.48 -68.43
N ASN A 93 -10.34 3.39 -68.59
CA ASN A 93 -11.83 3.33 -68.52
C ASN A 93 -12.58 2.32 -67.60
N SER A 94 -13.65 2.64 -66.87
CA SER A 94 -14.74 3.66 -66.92
C SER A 94 -16.05 3.30 -67.67
N SER A 95 -17.15 3.18 -66.92
CA SER A 95 -18.55 3.49 -67.28
C SER A 95 -19.32 3.68 -65.94
N LYS A 96 -19.86 4.86 -65.60
CA LYS A 96 -20.99 5.67 -66.12
C LYS A 96 -22.31 5.45 -65.32
N ASN A 97 -22.61 6.50 -64.53
CA ASN A 97 -23.93 7.13 -64.31
C ASN A 97 -25.02 6.37 -63.51
N SER A 98 -25.96 7.04 -62.81
CA SER A 98 -26.28 8.48 -62.76
C SER A 98 -26.50 9.03 -61.34
N THR A 99 -26.42 10.35 -61.22
CA THR A 99 -26.65 11.17 -60.02
C THR A 99 -28.12 11.32 -59.63
N ASP A 100 -28.38 11.61 -58.34
CA ASP A 100 -29.21 12.79 -58.03
C ASP A 100 -28.83 13.51 -56.71
N LYS A 101 -29.28 14.77 -56.61
CA LYS A 101 -28.93 15.83 -55.62
C LYS A 101 -29.90 15.83 -54.40
N VAL A 102 -29.72 16.51 -53.25
CA VAL A 102 -28.63 17.37 -52.71
C VAL A 102 -28.62 17.42 -51.16
N ASN A 103 -27.42 17.64 -50.64
CA ASN A 103 -26.93 18.03 -49.31
C ASN A 103 -27.79 18.97 -48.40
N SER A 104 -27.83 18.71 -47.09
CA SER A 104 -27.71 19.75 -46.04
C SER A 104 -27.12 19.25 -44.69
N SER A 105 -25.89 19.70 -44.37
CA SER A 105 -25.25 19.86 -43.02
C SER A 105 -25.38 18.74 -41.95
N LYS A 106 -24.29 18.00 -41.64
CA LYS A 106 -23.28 18.24 -40.56
C LYS A 106 -23.81 18.05 -39.11
N SER A 107 -23.14 17.32 -38.19
CA SER A 107 -21.76 16.78 -38.17
C SER A 107 -21.58 15.64 -37.14
N SER A 108 -20.69 14.66 -37.43
CA SER A 108 -19.76 13.91 -36.53
C SER A 108 -20.22 13.46 -35.12
N THR A 109 -19.97 12.23 -34.64
CA THR A 109 -18.85 11.30 -34.90
C THR A 109 -19.27 9.81 -34.90
N ASP A 110 -18.42 8.95 -35.46
CA ASP A 110 -18.66 7.53 -35.68
C ASP A 110 -18.79 6.64 -34.43
N LYS A 111 -19.57 5.57 -34.59
CA LYS A 111 -19.61 4.42 -33.68
C LYS A 111 -18.25 3.73 -33.64
N VAL A 112 -17.79 3.39 -32.43
CA VAL A 112 -17.03 2.15 -32.21
C VAL A 112 -17.88 1.22 -31.35
N ASN A 113 -17.95 -0.03 -31.80
CA ASN A 113 -18.79 -1.10 -31.30
C ASN A 113 -18.68 -1.27 -29.77
N SER A 114 -19.76 -0.96 -29.04
CA SER A 114 -19.97 -1.49 -27.69
C SER A 114 -20.70 -2.81 -27.82
N ASP A 115 -19.99 -3.85 -28.25
CA ASP A 115 -20.49 -5.22 -28.21
C ASP A 115 -20.64 -5.63 -26.75
N SER A 116 -21.91 -5.63 -26.30
CA SER A 116 -22.43 -6.47 -25.22
C SER A 116 -21.42 -6.90 -24.16
N ILE A 117 -21.02 -5.96 -23.28
CA ILE A 117 -20.73 -6.37 -21.91
C ILE A 117 -22.06 -6.88 -21.37
N ILE A 118 -22.16 -8.21 -21.28
CA ILE A 118 -23.18 -8.88 -20.47
C ILE A 118 -22.89 -8.44 -19.04
N ILE A 119 -23.60 -7.39 -18.60
CA ILE A 119 -23.77 -7.09 -17.19
C ILE A 119 -24.76 -8.15 -16.67
N GLU A 120 -24.26 -9.37 -16.55
CA GLU A 120 -24.80 -10.29 -15.56
C GLU A 120 -24.72 -9.56 -14.22
N ASN A 121 -25.82 -9.64 -13.45
CA ASN A 121 -25.92 -8.99 -12.15
C ASN A 121 -25.07 -9.75 -11.12
N ASP A 122 -23.74 -9.77 -11.32
CA ASP A 122 -22.76 -10.09 -10.28
C ASP A 122 -22.94 -9.03 -9.17
N ASP A 123 -23.34 -9.50 -8.00
CA ASP A 123 -23.78 -8.74 -6.83
C ASP A 123 -23.09 -7.38 -6.65
N LEU A 124 -23.89 -6.33 -6.39
CA LEU A 124 -23.38 -5.09 -5.82
C LEU A 124 -22.71 -5.43 -4.49
N ASP A 125 -21.38 -5.49 -4.52
CA ASP A 125 -20.54 -5.99 -3.44
C ASP A 125 -20.98 -5.37 -2.10
N GLU A 126 -21.34 -6.20 -1.12
CA GLU A 126 -21.92 -5.73 0.15
C GLU A 126 -20.99 -4.71 0.83
N ILE A 127 -19.67 -4.91 0.69
CA ILE A 127 -18.64 -4.00 1.21
C ILE A 127 -18.69 -2.66 0.46
N TYR A 128 -18.92 -2.65 -0.85
CA TYR A 128 -19.10 -1.43 -1.64
C TYR A 128 -20.35 -0.66 -1.20
N GLU A 129 -21.48 -1.34 -1.10
CA GLU A 129 -22.76 -0.75 -0.71
C GLU A 129 -22.70 -0.12 0.69
N GLN A 130 -22.19 -0.87 1.68
CA GLN A 130 -21.98 -0.38 3.04
C GLN A 130 -21.02 0.84 3.11
N ASN A 131 -20.09 0.98 2.15
CA ASN A 131 -19.06 2.02 2.14
C ASN A 131 -19.22 3.06 1.03
N LYS A 132 -20.39 3.17 0.39
CA LYS A 132 -20.70 4.20 -0.63
C LYS A 132 -20.41 5.64 -0.19
N SER A 133 -20.55 5.94 1.10
CA SER A 133 -20.23 7.25 1.68
C SER A 133 -18.73 7.61 1.62
N LEU A 134 -17.86 6.61 1.43
CA LEU A 134 -16.40 6.74 1.27
C LEU A 134 -15.95 6.76 -0.20
N LEU A 135 -16.88 6.87 -1.16
CA LEU A 135 -16.56 6.96 -2.59
C LEU A 135 -15.64 8.15 -2.89
N CYS A 136 -14.60 7.90 -3.68
CA CYS A 136 -13.63 8.90 -4.09
C CYS A 136 -14.31 10.00 -4.91
N LYS A 137 -14.11 11.26 -4.49
CA LYS A 137 -14.69 12.45 -5.16
C LYS A 137 -13.78 13.01 -6.27
N TYR A 138 -12.65 12.36 -6.55
CA TYR A 138 -11.64 12.81 -7.50
C TYR A 138 -11.44 11.75 -8.59
N PRO A 139 -11.99 11.96 -9.80
CA PRO A 139 -11.86 11.02 -10.92
C PRO A 139 -10.40 10.75 -11.29
N GLU A 140 -9.54 11.78 -11.29
CA GLU A 140 -8.09 11.65 -11.55
C GLU A 140 -7.39 10.74 -10.54
N GLU A 141 -7.81 10.76 -9.26
CA GLU A 141 -7.27 9.84 -8.25
C GLU A 141 -7.71 8.40 -8.56
N THR A 142 -8.96 8.23 -8.98
CA THR A 142 -9.57 6.94 -9.32
C THR A 142 -8.91 6.30 -10.52
N GLU A 143 -8.71 7.05 -11.60
CA GLU A 143 -8.00 6.61 -12.82
C GLU A 143 -6.56 6.18 -12.49
N LYS A 144 -5.85 7.01 -11.71
CA LYS A 144 -4.47 6.72 -11.32
C LYS A 144 -4.36 5.48 -10.43
N VAL A 145 -5.27 5.31 -9.47
CA VAL A 145 -5.32 4.11 -8.62
C VAL A 145 -5.70 2.86 -9.41
N ALA A 146 -6.59 2.98 -10.40
CA ALA A 146 -6.92 1.87 -11.29
C ALA A 146 -5.67 1.39 -12.05
N LYS A 147 -4.98 2.31 -12.76
CA LYS A 147 -3.74 2.03 -13.50
C LYS A 147 -2.66 1.40 -12.62
N VAL A 148 -2.45 1.94 -11.42
CA VAL A 148 -1.48 1.43 -10.45
C VAL A 148 -1.82 0.00 -10.01
N MET A 149 -3.10 -0.30 -9.79
CA MET A 149 -3.51 -1.64 -9.37
C MET A 149 -3.62 -2.63 -10.52
N ASP A 150 -3.66 -2.18 -11.79
CA ASP A 150 -3.44 -3.05 -12.95
C ASP A 150 -1.99 -3.57 -13.01
N GLU A 151 -0.99 -2.73 -12.74
CA GLU A 151 0.41 -3.17 -12.53
C GLU A 151 0.47 -4.19 -11.39
N ALA A 152 -0.15 -3.89 -10.23
CA ALA A 152 -0.14 -4.78 -9.07
C ALA A 152 -0.76 -6.15 -9.35
N VAL A 153 -1.89 -6.22 -10.07
CA VAL A 153 -2.56 -7.48 -10.43
C VAL A 153 -1.71 -8.30 -11.40
N ALA A 154 -1.16 -7.67 -12.45
CA ALA A 154 -0.32 -8.37 -13.44
C ALA A 154 0.96 -8.94 -12.81
N VAL A 155 1.65 -8.13 -11.99
CA VAL A 155 2.86 -8.56 -11.29
C VAL A 155 2.53 -9.63 -10.23
N LEU A 156 1.42 -9.51 -9.50
CA LEU A 156 0.99 -10.55 -8.56
C LEU A 156 0.75 -11.90 -9.26
N GLN A 157 0.13 -11.88 -10.44
CA GLN A 157 -0.09 -13.07 -11.25
C GLN A 157 1.24 -13.71 -11.66
N GLU A 158 2.20 -12.92 -12.14
CA GLU A 158 3.55 -13.38 -12.48
C GLU A 158 4.26 -14.03 -11.27
N TYR A 159 4.29 -13.35 -10.11
CA TYR A 159 4.90 -13.89 -8.90
C TYR A 159 4.19 -15.17 -8.41
N ALA A 160 2.88 -15.31 -8.64
CA ALA A 160 2.11 -16.48 -8.29
C ALA A 160 2.39 -17.69 -9.21
N THR A 161 2.39 -17.51 -10.53
CA THR A 161 2.57 -18.60 -11.51
C THR A 161 4.04 -18.98 -11.73
N ASN A 162 4.99 -18.07 -11.49
CA ASN A 162 6.41 -18.33 -11.74
C ASN A 162 7.06 -19.14 -10.59
N GLU A 163 7.80 -20.20 -10.92
CA GLU A 163 8.57 -21.02 -9.97
C GLU A 163 10.02 -20.53 -9.81
N ASP A 164 10.54 -19.72 -10.73
CA ASP A 164 11.95 -19.34 -10.80
C ASP A 164 12.44 -18.53 -9.60
N GLY A 165 13.57 -18.97 -9.05
CA GLY A 165 14.25 -18.34 -7.91
C GLY A 165 13.56 -18.55 -6.55
N TYR A 166 12.41 -19.22 -6.51
CA TYR A 166 11.79 -19.67 -5.27
C TYR A 166 12.51 -20.90 -4.71
N VAL A 167 12.86 -20.85 -3.43
CA VAL A 167 13.40 -21.98 -2.67
C VAL A 167 12.29 -22.55 -1.79
N LEU A 168 12.10 -23.88 -1.79
CA LEU A 168 11.20 -24.54 -0.84
C LEU A 168 11.63 -24.21 0.60
N SER A 169 10.72 -23.66 1.39
CA SER A 169 11.00 -23.25 2.78
C SER A 169 10.39 -24.20 3.80
N HIS A 170 9.21 -24.75 3.54
CA HIS A 170 8.52 -25.70 4.40
C HIS A 170 7.43 -26.45 3.64
N HIS A 171 7.26 -27.74 3.95
CA HIS A 171 6.18 -28.57 3.45
C HIS A 171 5.34 -29.03 4.65
N TYR A 172 4.13 -28.48 4.81
CA TYR A 172 3.28 -28.77 5.98
C TYR A 172 2.51 -30.07 5.77
N ASP A 173 1.78 -30.15 4.66
CA ASP A 173 1.09 -31.35 4.18
C ASP A 173 0.96 -31.27 2.65
N SER A 174 0.39 -32.30 2.01
CA SER A 174 0.24 -32.40 0.55
C SER A 174 -0.65 -31.31 -0.09
N GLY A 175 -1.31 -30.47 0.72
CA GLY A 175 -2.08 -29.31 0.30
C GLY A 175 -1.63 -28.00 0.95
N ALA A 176 -0.41 -27.92 1.51
CA ALA A 176 0.15 -26.68 2.07
C ALA A 176 1.69 -26.65 1.95
N ILE A 177 2.20 -25.91 0.96
CA ILE A 177 3.64 -25.83 0.65
C ILE A 177 4.10 -24.36 0.58
N ARG A 178 5.08 -23.98 1.40
CA ARG A 178 5.60 -22.61 1.51
C ARG A 178 6.96 -22.48 0.85
N TYR A 179 7.09 -21.51 -0.04
CA TYR A 179 8.31 -21.17 -0.77
C TYR A 179 8.77 -19.75 -0.42
N TYR A 180 10.03 -19.47 -0.73
CA TYR A 180 10.67 -18.20 -0.41
C TYR A 180 11.66 -17.77 -1.50
N LYS A 181 11.47 -16.55 -2.04
CA LYS A 181 12.40 -15.90 -2.97
C LYS A 181 13.20 -14.83 -2.22
N ARG A 182 14.53 -14.97 -2.22
CA ARG A 182 15.43 -13.96 -1.65
C ARG A 182 15.48 -12.73 -2.55
N ARG A 183 15.76 -11.57 -1.94
CA ARG A 183 16.21 -10.38 -2.66
C ARG A 183 17.41 -10.72 -3.56
N GLY A 184 17.37 -10.27 -4.82
CA GLY A 184 18.46 -10.44 -5.76
C GLY A 184 19.72 -9.66 -5.36
N LYS A 185 20.88 -10.10 -5.84
CA LYS A 185 22.15 -9.33 -5.69
C LYS A 185 22.29 -8.18 -6.70
N ALA A 186 21.50 -8.19 -7.78
CA ALA A 186 21.43 -7.14 -8.78
C ALA A 186 20.12 -6.35 -8.63
N ASP A 187 20.07 -5.13 -9.17
CA ASP A 187 18.99 -4.14 -9.08
C ASP A 187 17.59 -4.58 -9.57
N ILE A 188 17.45 -5.80 -10.08
CA ILE A 188 16.23 -6.31 -10.71
C ILE A 188 15.19 -6.75 -9.65
N GLU A 189 15.63 -7.35 -8.53
CA GLU A 189 14.72 -7.87 -7.49
C GLU A 189 15.04 -7.25 -6.12
N LYS A 190 14.37 -6.14 -5.79
CA LYS A 190 14.70 -5.30 -4.62
C LYS A 190 14.02 -5.72 -3.31
N ALA A 191 13.16 -6.75 -3.33
CA ALA A 191 12.40 -7.21 -2.18
C ALA A 191 12.52 -8.72 -1.95
N GLU A 192 12.29 -9.15 -0.71
CA GLU A 192 12.11 -10.56 -0.35
C GLU A 192 10.63 -10.92 -0.53
N VAL A 193 10.32 -12.12 -1.03
CA VAL A 193 8.94 -12.54 -1.33
C VAL A 193 8.67 -13.95 -0.79
N GLY A 194 7.64 -14.08 0.04
CA GLY A 194 7.08 -15.37 0.44
C GLY A 194 5.97 -15.79 -0.51
N LYS A 195 5.89 -17.10 -0.79
CA LYS A 195 4.80 -17.75 -1.51
C LYS A 195 4.26 -18.90 -0.67
N LEU A 196 2.95 -19.07 -0.60
CA LEU A 196 2.31 -20.25 -0.02
C LEU A 196 1.27 -20.77 -0.99
N ILE A 197 1.37 -22.06 -1.35
CA ILE A 197 0.38 -22.76 -2.16
C ILE A 197 -0.50 -23.59 -1.24
N LEU A 198 -1.81 -23.40 -1.34
CA LEU A 198 -2.83 -24.10 -0.55
C LEU A 198 -3.84 -24.80 -1.45
N LYS A 199 -4.18 -26.04 -1.07
CA LYS A 199 -5.19 -26.86 -1.75
C LYS A 199 -6.35 -27.15 -0.80
N PHE A 200 -7.52 -26.60 -1.12
CA PHE A 200 -8.77 -26.79 -0.39
C PHE A 200 -9.59 -27.87 -1.11
N PRO A 201 -9.76 -29.08 -0.54
CA PRO A 201 -10.37 -30.24 -1.23
C PRO A 201 -11.91 -30.16 -1.36
N ASP A 202 -12.42 -28.98 -1.69
CA ASP A 202 -13.81 -28.69 -1.98
C ASP A 202 -13.83 -27.48 -2.95
N SER A 203 -14.45 -27.64 -4.11
CA SER A 203 -14.46 -26.64 -5.18
C SER A 203 -15.62 -25.65 -5.09
N ASP A 204 -16.67 -25.94 -4.31
CA ASP A 204 -17.85 -25.08 -4.20
C ASP A 204 -17.64 -23.91 -3.23
N ARG A 205 -16.59 -23.99 -2.41
CA ARG A 205 -16.13 -22.93 -1.50
C ARG A 205 -15.40 -21.78 -2.16
N TYR A 206 -15.22 -21.82 -3.48
CA TYR A 206 -14.52 -20.78 -4.24
C TYR A 206 -15.03 -19.37 -3.90
N ASN A 207 -16.35 -19.18 -3.85
CA ASN A 207 -16.95 -17.90 -3.48
C ASN A 207 -16.84 -17.58 -1.97
N GLU A 208 -16.99 -18.58 -1.08
CA GLU A 208 -16.77 -18.39 0.38
C GLU A 208 -15.35 -17.87 0.66
N ILE A 209 -14.35 -18.51 0.02
CA ILE A 209 -12.94 -18.16 0.10
C ILE A 209 -12.70 -16.74 -0.43
N ILE A 210 -13.22 -16.39 -1.60
CA ILE A 210 -13.08 -15.04 -2.17
C ILE A 210 -13.67 -13.99 -1.24
N ASN A 211 -14.85 -14.22 -0.67
CA ASN A 211 -15.52 -13.28 0.21
C ASN A 211 -14.72 -13.06 1.51
N ILE A 212 -14.19 -14.13 2.13
CA ILE A 212 -13.32 -14.02 3.31
C ILE A 212 -12.02 -13.28 3.00
N LEU A 213 -11.41 -13.52 1.83
CA LEU A 213 -10.13 -12.90 1.47
C LEU A 213 -10.26 -11.45 0.98
N TRP A 214 -11.44 -11.07 0.49
CA TRP A 214 -11.78 -9.70 0.06
C TRP A 214 -12.21 -8.80 1.22
N ASP A 215 -12.92 -9.34 2.22
CA ASP A 215 -13.31 -8.59 3.42
C ASP A 215 -12.07 -7.97 4.13
N PRO A 216 -12.04 -6.63 4.34
CA PRO A 216 -11.05 -5.99 5.19
C PRO A 216 -10.85 -6.66 6.56
N ASN A 217 -11.91 -7.25 7.13
CA ASN A 217 -11.92 -7.94 8.42
C ASN A 217 -11.85 -9.47 8.35
N GLY A 218 -11.84 -10.09 7.17
CA GLY A 218 -11.91 -11.55 7.06
C GLY A 218 -10.73 -12.30 7.67
N ALA A 219 -9.61 -11.62 7.88
CA ALA A 219 -8.46 -12.12 8.65
C ALA A 219 -8.80 -12.47 10.11
N LYS A 220 -9.83 -11.87 10.72
CA LYS A 220 -10.35 -12.23 12.06
C LYS A 220 -10.74 -13.70 12.19
N VAL A 221 -11.01 -14.37 11.06
CA VAL A 221 -11.41 -15.78 11.03
C VAL A 221 -10.22 -16.73 11.23
N PHE A 222 -8.99 -16.31 10.91
CA PHE A 222 -7.84 -17.22 10.79
C PHE A 222 -6.49 -16.70 11.32
N ASP A 223 -6.36 -15.40 11.58
CA ASP A 223 -5.16 -14.76 12.12
C ASP A 223 -5.45 -14.14 13.50
N GLU A 224 -4.90 -14.76 14.54
CA GLU A 224 -5.02 -14.32 15.94
C GLU A 224 -4.35 -12.95 16.20
N ASN A 225 -3.41 -12.55 15.34
CA ASN A 225 -2.70 -11.26 15.45
C ASN A 225 -3.46 -10.14 14.74
N PHE A 226 -4.52 -10.44 13.99
CA PHE A 226 -5.29 -9.42 13.29
C PHE A 226 -6.25 -8.68 14.24
N ILE A 227 -6.13 -7.35 14.28
CA ILE A 227 -6.92 -6.50 15.19
C ILE A 227 -8.19 -5.99 14.48
N GLU A 228 -8.02 -5.21 13.41
CA GLU A 228 -9.13 -4.60 12.68
C GLU A 228 -8.77 -4.25 11.23
N GLY A 229 -9.79 -4.29 10.37
CA GLY A 229 -9.75 -3.77 9.00
C GLY A 229 -10.78 -2.66 8.83
N LYS A 230 -10.39 -1.58 8.14
CA LYS A 230 -11.27 -0.45 7.82
C LYS A 230 -11.19 -0.16 6.32
N VAL A 231 -12.33 0.06 5.67
CA VAL A 231 -12.35 0.75 4.38
C VAL A 231 -12.09 2.23 4.64
N ILE A 232 -11.22 2.84 3.84
CA ILE A 232 -10.78 4.23 4.00
C ILE A 232 -11.26 5.09 2.83
N ARG A 233 -11.29 4.50 1.63
CA ARG A 233 -11.79 5.12 0.40
C ARG A 233 -12.24 4.02 -0.54
N VAL A 234 -13.35 4.24 -1.23
CA VAL A 234 -13.85 3.35 -2.27
C VAL A 234 -13.65 4.03 -3.63
N TYR A 235 -13.25 3.27 -4.65
CA TYR A 235 -13.08 3.79 -6.01
C TYR A 235 -14.13 3.21 -6.96
N ASN A 236 -14.39 1.91 -6.84
CA ASN A 236 -15.50 1.16 -7.46
C ASN A 236 -15.71 -0.16 -6.68
N PRO A 237 -16.68 -1.03 -7.01
CA PRO A 237 -16.94 -2.26 -6.24
C PRO A 237 -15.75 -3.20 -6.09
N ASN A 238 -14.79 -3.14 -7.02
CA ASN A 238 -13.63 -4.01 -7.07
C ASN A 238 -12.30 -3.30 -6.75
N LEU A 239 -12.35 -2.04 -6.28
CA LEU A 239 -11.16 -1.21 -6.06
C LEU A 239 -11.36 -0.28 -4.86
N ALA A 240 -10.53 -0.44 -3.83
CA ALA A 240 -10.62 0.32 -2.58
C ALA A 240 -9.24 0.66 -2.00
N MET A 241 -9.21 1.60 -1.06
CA MET A 241 -8.14 1.77 -0.10
C MET A 241 -8.61 1.25 1.26
N ILE A 242 -7.82 0.38 1.87
CA ILE A 242 -8.09 -0.20 3.18
C ILE A 242 -6.95 0.12 4.16
N GLN A 243 -7.28 0.18 5.44
CA GLN A 243 -6.33 0.09 6.55
C GLN A 243 -6.47 -1.30 7.18
N LYS A 244 -5.36 -1.97 7.49
CA LYS A 244 -5.35 -3.18 8.33
C LYS A 244 -4.40 -2.97 9.51
N ARG A 245 -4.81 -3.44 10.69
CA ARG A 245 -4.05 -3.38 11.95
C ARG A 245 -3.76 -4.78 12.48
N TYR A 246 -2.54 -4.94 12.98
CA TYR A 246 -2.02 -6.20 13.49
C TYR A 246 -1.29 -5.96 14.82
N ASP A 247 -1.32 -6.94 15.70
CA ASP A 247 -0.26 -7.07 16.70
C ASP A 247 0.95 -7.76 16.08
N SER A 248 2.15 -7.56 16.64
CA SER A 248 3.34 -8.27 16.20
C SER A 248 4.23 -8.62 17.39
N PRO A 249 3.90 -9.69 18.13
CA PRO A 249 4.68 -10.12 19.29
C PRO A 249 6.17 -10.30 18.97
N SER A 250 6.50 -10.87 17.80
CA SER A 250 7.87 -11.09 17.34
C SER A 250 8.67 -9.81 17.02
N LEU A 251 8.01 -8.66 16.90
CA LEU A 251 8.65 -7.35 16.67
C LEU A 251 8.39 -6.36 17.80
N ASP A 252 7.66 -6.77 18.85
CA ASP A 252 7.27 -5.95 20.01
C ASP A 252 6.56 -4.63 19.61
N PHE A 253 5.65 -4.68 18.62
CA PHE A 253 4.84 -3.51 18.26
C PHE A 253 3.47 -3.84 17.64
N GLN A 254 2.48 -2.97 17.88
CA GLN A 254 1.23 -2.95 17.12
C GLN A 254 1.39 -2.16 15.82
N GLY A 255 1.22 -2.87 14.71
CA GLY A 255 1.43 -2.42 13.35
C GLY A 255 0.15 -1.99 12.65
N TYR A 256 0.29 -1.14 11.64
CA TYR A 256 -0.77 -0.86 10.70
C TYR A 256 -0.20 -0.51 9.32
N PHE A 257 -0.94 -0.84 8.27
CA PHE A 257 -0.64 -0.38 6.92
C PHE A 257 -1.90 0.12 6.22
N TYR A 258 -1.71 0.98 5.22
CA TYR A 258 -2.72 1.25 4.21
C TYR A 258 -2.34 0.53 2.92
N ALA A 259 -3.31 -0.12 2.29
CA ALA A 259 -3.13 -0.75 0.98
C ALA A 259 -4.23 -0.28 0.02
N LEU A 260 -3.85 0.01 -1.21
CA LEU A 260 -4.76 -0.07 -2.34
C LEU A 260 -5.03 -1.55 -2.59
N THR A 261 -6.28 -1.92 -2.82
CA THR A 261 -6.69 -3.30 -3.09
C THR A 261 -7.59 -3.39 -4.30
N LYS A 262 -7.38 -4.43 -5.12
CA LYS A 262 -8.15 -4.67 -6.34
C LYS A 262 -8.52 -6.16 -6.46
N LYS A 263 -9.79 -6.43 -6.74
CA LYS A 263 -10.33 -7.76 -7.08
C LYS A 263 -10.56 -7.84 -8.59
N VAL A 264 -10.12 -8.93 -9.23
CA VAL A 264 -10.30 -9.16 -10.67
C VAL A 264 -10.72 -10.60 -10.90
N LYS A 265 -11.91 -10.79 -11.48
CA LYS A 265 -12.41 -12.07 -12.01
C LYS A 265 -11.78 -12.25 -13.39
N VAL A 266 -10.68 -13.00 -13.47
CA VAL A 266 -9.89 -13.23 -14.71
C VAL A 266 -10.60 -14.20 -15.64
N SER A 267 -11.29 -15.18 -15.06
CA SER A 267 -12.20 -16.10 -15.74
C SER A 267 -13.33 -16.50 -14.79
N LYS A 268 -14.27 -17.34 -15.25
CA LYS A 268 -15.29 -17.94 -14.37
C LYS A 268 -14.68 -18.63 -13.14
N ASP A 269 -13.52 -19.27 -13.33
CA ASP A 269 -12.86 -20.13 -12.35
C ASP A 269 -11.52 -19.55 -11.84
N THR A 270 -11.20 -18.30 -12.15
CA THR A 270 -9.95 -17.65 -11.70
C THR A 270 -10.20 -16.23 -11.21
N THR A 271 -9.81 -15.95 -9.96
CA THR A 271 -9.89 -14.64 -9.33
C THR A 271 -8.54 -14.24 -8.76
N ILE A 272 -8.19 -12.97 -8.92
CA ILE A 272 -7.00 -12.36 -8.31
C ILE A 272 -7.46 -11.26 -7.36
N ILE A 273 -6.90 -11.25 -6.15
CA ILE A 273 -7.04 -10.14 -5.21
C ILE A 273 -5.63 -9.63 -4.89
N ALA A 274 -5.34 -8.38 -5.24
CA ALA A 274 -4.05 -7.74 -5.01
C ALA A 274 -4.13 -6.66 -3.92
N PHE A 275 -3.03 -6.50 -3.18
CA PHE A 275 -2.80 -5.45 -2.19
C PHE A 275 -1.43 -4.82 -2.43
N ALA A 276 -1.36 -3.49 -2.43
CA ALA A 276 -0.10 -2.76 -2.48
C ALA A 276 -0.20 -1.43 -1.72
N SER A 277 0.83 -1.09 -0.94
CA SER A 277 0.90 0.20 -0.26
C SER A 277 1.45 1.28 -1.17
N ALA A 278 0.76 2.41 -1.18
CA ALA A 278 1.25 3.66 -1.73
C ALA A 278 1.77 4.59 -0.62
N ASN A 279 2.36 5.72 -1.03
CA ASN A 279 2.78 6.75 -0.09
C ASN A 279 1.57 7.61 0.34
N ILE A 280 0.92 7.16 1.41
CA ILE A 280 -0.28 7.78 2.00
C ILE A 280 0.13 8.58 3.25
N ASP A 281 -0.16 9.89 3.24
CA ASP A 281 0.02 10.75 4.42
C ASP A 281 -1.18 10.60 5.36
N ASP A 282 -0.91 10.07 6.54
CA ASP A 282 -1.85 9.87 7.65
C ASP A 282 -1.53 10.77 8.85
N HIS A 283 -0.64 11.74 8.66
CA HIS A 283 -0.18 12.70 9.67
C HIS A 283 0.41 12.06 10.93
N ASN A 284 0.97 10.85 10.83
CA ASN A 284 1.67 10.20 11.95
C ASN A 284 2.90 11.03 12.37
N SER A 285 2.96 11.43 13.64
CA SER A 285 4.01 12.29 14.18
C SER A 285 5.40 11.65 14.17
N LYS A 286 5.50 10.32 14.13
CA LYS A 286 6.76 9.55 14.14
C LYS A 286 7.16 8.99 12.78
N ASP A 287 6.22 8.73 11.87
CA ASP A 287 6.55 8.40 10.48
C ASP A 287 6.98 9.69 9.75
N LYS A 288 8.24 9.74 9.31
CA LYS A 288 8.84 10.91 8.63
C LYS A 288 9.55 10.55 7.34
N GLU A 289 9.75 9.26 7.09
CA GLU A 289 10.51 8.76 5.95
C GLU A 289 9.58 8.39 4.81
N ARG A 290 9.87 8.89 3.61
CA ARG A 290 9.13 8.50 2.40
C ARG A 290 9.33 7.00 2.10
N TYR A 291 8.22 6.26 2.05
CA TYR A 291 8.21 4.92 1.46
C TYR A 291 8.39 4.99 -0.07
N THR A 292 9.09 4.01 -0.61
CA THR A 292 9.20 3.74 -2.05
C THR A 292 9.02 2.24 -2.24
N ASN A 293 8.00 1.84 -2.99
CA ASN A 293 7.70 0.45 -3.28
C ASN A 293 8.84 -0.16 -4.13
N PRO A 294 9.46 -1.27 -3.68
CA PRO A 294 10.60 -1.89 -4.36
C PRO A 294 10.20 -2.79 -5.55
N ILE A 295 8.92 -3.15 -5.68
CA ILE A 295 8.41 -4.07 -6.72
C ILE A 295 7.66 -3.27 -7.81
N LEU A 296 6.67 -2.48 -7.40
CA LEU A 296 5.78 -1.75 -8.30
C LEU A 296 6.31 -0.34 -8.58
N LYS A 297 6.37 0.06 -9.85
CA LYS A 297 6.93 1.35 -10.28
C LYS A 297 5.87 2.44 -10.32
N GLU A 298 4.68 2.18 -10.85
CA GLU A 298 3.65 3.19 -11.04
C GLU A 298 3.11 3.69 -9.69
N ILE A 299 2.99 2.81 -8.69
CA ILE A 299 2.51 3.16 -7.34
C ILE A 299 3.37 4.24 -6.66
N ASN A 300 4.66 4.34 -7.01
CA ASN A 300 5.57 5.35 -6.46
C ASN A 300 5.27 6.77 -6.94
N THR A 301 4.49 6.90 -8.03
CA THR A 301 3.95 8.16 -8.51
C THR A 301 2.69 8.58 -7.75
N PHE A 302 2.02 7.65 -7.07
CA PHE A 302 0.78 7.90 -6.35
C PHE A 302 1.04 8.37 -4.92
N LYS A 303 0.35 9.44 -4.55
CA LYS A 303 0.34 10.04 -3.22
C LYS A 303 -1.04 10.62 -2.96
N THR A 304 -1.52 10.46 -1.74
CA THR A 304 -2.75 11.08 -1.25
C THR A 304 -2.68 11.17 0.28
N TYR A 305 -3.65 11.80 0.92
CA TYR A 305 -3.74 11.90 2.37
C TYR A 305 -5.04 11.29 2.90
N VAL A 306 -5.04 10.93 4.18
CA VAL A 306 -6.17 10.33 4.89
C VAL A 306 -6.31 10.94 6.29
N ASN A 307 -7.56 11.24 6.68
CA ASN A 307 -7.87 11.70 8.03
C ASN A 307 -7.83 10.50 9.00
N SER A 308 -6.68 10.27 9.62
CA SER A 308 -6.44 9.11 10.48
C SER A 308 -6.89 9.32 11.94
N ASP A 309 -7.02 8.21 12.68
CA ASP A 309 -7.34 8.24 14.10
C ASP A 309 -6.23 8.92 14.95
N ASN A 310 -6.61 9.56 16.07
CA ASN A 310 -5.65 10.30 16.91
C ASN A 310 -4.46 9.48 17.40
N TYR A 311 -4.63 8.17 17.64
CA TYR A 311 -3.52 7.30 18.05
C TYR A 311 -2.50 7.03 16.92
N ILE A 312 -2.93 7.07 15.65
CA ILE A 312 -2.06 7.05 14.47
C ILE A 312 -1.32 8.39 14.38
N ARG A 313 -2.04 9.52 14.45
CA ARG A 313 -1.45 10.86 14.42
C ARG A 313 -0.40 11.08 15.51
N CYS A 314 -0.62 10.58 16.72
CA CYS A 314 0.36 10.65 17.82
C CYS A 314 1.50 9.61 17.72
N GLY A 315 1.54 8.77 16.69
CA GLY A 315 2.55 7.74 16.51
C GLY A 315 2.55 6.67 17.62
N LYS A 316 1.38 6.27 18.12
CA LYS A 316 1.25 5.14 19.06
C LYS A 316 1.41 3.80 18.36
N LEU A 317 1.04 3.72 17.09
CA LEU A 317 1.19 2.54 16.24
C LEU A 317 2.33 2.74 15.25
N LYS A 318 2.98 1.64 14.83
CA LYS A 318 4.04 1.67 13.83
C LYS A 318 3.47 1.41 12.44
N LYS A 319 3.81 2.28 11.49
CA LYS A 319 3.38 2.15 10.09
C LYS A 319 4.26 1.16 9.35
N THR A 320 3.64 0.23 8.65
CA THR A 320 4.28 -0.75 7.76
C THR A 320 3.69 -0.62 6.35
N PHE A 321 4.30 -1.29 5.38
CA PHE A 321 3.94 -1.17 3.97
C PHE A 321 3.92 -2.54 3.29
N VAL A 322 2.91 -2.76 2.45
CA VAL A 322 2.81 -3.90 1.54
C VAL A 322 3.56 -3.53 0.26
N ASN A 323 4.66 -4.23 -0.05
CA ASN A 323 5.32 -4.07 -1.35
C ASN A 323 4.43 -4.68 -2.43
N LEU A 324 4.03 -5.93 -2.21
CA LEU A 324 3.01 -6.64 -2.98
C LEU A 324 2.54 -7.82 -2.14
N SER A 325 1.24 -7.98 -1.97
CA SER A 325 0.65 -9.20 -1.44
C SER A 325 -0.69 -9.49 -2.09
N GLY A 326 -1.19 -10.71 -1.92
CA GLY A 326 -2.48 -11.09 -2.49
C GLY A 326 -2.60 -12.56 -2.80
N PHE A 327 -3.63 -12.89 -3.57
CA PHE A 327 -4.07 -14.24 -3.84
C PHE A 327 -4.35 -14.42 -5.34
N LEU A 328 -3.81 -15.48 -5.92
CA LEU A 328 -4.36 -16.11 -7.13
C LEU A 328 -5.21 -17.30 -6.68
N ILE A 329 -6.51 -17.25 -6.97
CA ILE A 329 -7.51 -18.22 -6.51
C ILE A 329 -8.08 -18.90 -7.75
N GLU A 330 -7.95 -20.22 -7.84
CA GLU A 330 -8.40 -21.02 -8.99
C GLU A 330 -9.37 -22.12 -8.53
N LYS A 331 -10.59 -22.13 -9.05
CA LYS A 331 -11.49 -23.29 -8.96
C LYS A 331 -10.99 -24.37 -9.93
N LYS A 332 -10.88 -25.61 -9.44
CA LYS A 332 -10.69 -26.85 -10.20
C LYS A 332 -11.81 -27.81 -9.79
N ASP A 333 -12.10 -28.84 -10.58
CA ASP A 333 -13.28 -29.71 -10.41
C ASP A 333 -13.53 -30.18 -8.96
N LYS A 334 -12.47 -30.57 -8.24
CA LYS A 334 -12.53 -31.17 -6.89
C LYS A 334 -11.86 -30.33 -5.79
N TYR A 335 -11.32 -29.16 -6.12
CA TYR A 335 -10.60 -28.34 -5.15
C TYR A 335 -10.45 -26.88 -5.59
N VAL A 336 -10.26 -25.98 -4.64
CA VAL A 336 -9.73 -24.64 -4.89
C VAL A 336 -8.22 -24.64 -4.65
N ASN A 337 -7.45 -24.14 -5.61
CA ASN A 337 -6.04 -23.82 -5.45
C ASN A 337 -5.91 -22.34 -5.06
N ILE A 338 -5.11 -22.02 -4.06
CA ILE A 338 -4.77 -20.64 -3.69
C ILE A 338 -3.27 -20.50 -3.64
N THR A 339 -2.73 -19.59 -4.45
CA THR A 339 -1.34 -19.14 -4.32
C THR A 339 -1.33 -17.77 -3.64
N CYS A 340 -0.95 -17.75 -2.37
CA CYS A 340 -0.76 -16.54 -1.59
C CYS A 340 0.66 -15.99 -1.81
N ILE A 341 0.77 -14.69 -2.11
CA ILE A 341 2.05 -13.97 -2.20
C ILE A 341 2.12 -12.93 -1.09
N SER A 342 3.29 -12.75 -0.49
CA SER A 342 3.54 -11.70 0.51
C SER A 342 4.95 -11.10 0.39
N SER A 343 5.01 -9.78 0.32
CA SER A 343 6.24 -8.99 0.47
C SER A 343 5.91 -7.70 1.21
N MET A 344 6.62 -7.47 2.31
CA MET A 344 6.31 -6.44 3.31
C MET A 344 7.56 -5.63 3.68
N ASP A 345 7.36 -4.36 4.00
CA ASP A 345 8.34 -3.50 4.68
C ASP A 345 7.81 -3.11 6.07
N TYR A 346 8.46 -3.66 7.11
CA TYR A 346 8.12 -3.43 8.50
C TYR A 346 8.84 -2.22 9.13
N ARG A 347 9.54 -1.41 8.33
CA ARG A 347 10.40 -0.30 8.80
C ARG A 347 11.33 -0.72 9.94
N VAL A 348 12.00 -1.86 9.76
CA VAL A 348 13.00 -2.37 10.72
C VAL A 348 14.41 -2.05 10.23
N SER A 349 15.37 -1.96 11.15
CA SER A 349 16.78 -1.89 10.79
C SER A 349 17.19 -3.08 9.92
N THR A 350 18.15 -2.89 9.01
CA THR A 350 18.73 -3.95 8.17
C THR A 350 19.27 -5.12 9.01
N MET A 351 19.74 -4.86 10.23
CA MET A 351 20.17 -5.86 11.20
C MET A 351 19.05 -6.82 11.66
N LEU A 352 17.79 -6.40 11.55
CA LEU A 352 16.59 -7.19 11.90
C LEU A 352 15.85 -7.73 10.66
N SER A 353 16.45 -7.64 9.47
CA SER A 353 15.88 -8.14 8.21
C SER A 353 15.44 -9.61 8.30
N HIS A 354 16.25 -10.47 8.93
CA HIS A 354 15.89 -11.88 9.15
C HIS A 354 14.64 -12.06 10.03
N VAL A 355 14.40 -11.18 11.01
CA VAL A 355 13.20 -11.23 11.85
C VAL A 355 11.98 -10.78 11.05
N ALA A 356 12.06 -9.67 10.32
CA ALA A 356 11.00 -9.20 9.41
C ALA A 356 10.63 -10.24 8.34
N LYS A 357 11.63 -10.93 7.77
CA LYS A 357 11.41 -12.03 6.82
C LYS A 357 10.66 -13.19 7.46
N ASN A 358 11.02 -13.60 8.69
CA ASN A 358 10.29 -14.65 9.40
C ASN A 358 8.84 -14.22 9.68
N VAL A 359 8.62 -12.99 10.18
CA VAL A 359 7.27 -12.45 10.44
C VAL A 359 6.39 -12.41 9.18
N MET A 360 6.96 -12.11 8.01
CA MET A 360 6.24 -12.22 6.73
C MET A 360 5.90 -13.67 6.37
N LEU A 361 6.83 -14.60 6.57
CA LEU A 361 6.63 -16.03 6.29
C LEU A 361 5.66 -16.71 7.27
N ASP A 362 5.59 -16.22 8.50
CA ASP A 362 4.66 -16.68 9.54
C ASP A 362 3.28 -16.03 9.36
N GLY A 363 3.20 -14.77 8.94
CA GLY A 363 1.95 -14.17 8.48
C GLY A 363 1.29 -14.93 7.33
N LEU A 364 2.08 -15.56 6.45
CA LEU A 364 1.56 -16.49 5.43
C LEU A 364 0.99 -17.79 6.03
N THR A 365 1.51 -18.33 7.14
CA THR A 365 1.01 -19.62 7.67
C THR A 365 -0.40 -19.50 8.24
N THR A 366 -0.85 -18.30 8.59
CA THR A 366 -2.24 -18.04 9.04
C THR A 366 -3.29 -18.51 8.04
N PHE A 367 -2.99 -18.51 6.73
CA PHE A 367 -3.91 -19.06 5.71
C PHE A 367 -4.06 -20.60 5.78
N ILE A 368 -3.15 -21.31 6.44
CA ILE A 368 -3.32 -22.74 6.77
C ILE A 368 -4.43 -22.89 7.83
N ASN A 369 -4.55 -21.96 8.78
CA ASN A 369 -5.65 -21.95 9.75
C ASN A 369 -6.99 -21.74 9.05
N LEU A 370 -7.06 -20.86 8.03
CA LEU A 370 -8.25 -20.71 7.18
C LEU A 370 -8.62 -22.06 6.54
N ARG A 371 -7.67 -22.75 5.92
CA ARG A 371 -7.89 -24.10 5.36
C ARG A 371 -8.41 -25.10 6.40
N GLN A 372 -7.82 -25.13 7.60
CA GLN A 372 -8.25 -26.02 8.67
C GLN A 372 -9.63 -25.67 9.25
N LEU A 373 -9.97 -24.38 9.36
CA LEU A 373 -11.28 -23.93 9.82
C LEU A 373 -12.36 -24.24 8.79
N LEU A 374 -12.08 -23.98 7.51
CA LEU A 374 -12.99 -24.31 6.43
C LEU A 374 -13.25 -25.83 6.41
N LEU A 375 -12.21 -26.67 6.47
CA LEU A 375 -12.34 -28.15 6.48
C LEU A 375 -13.09 -28.76 7.68
N LYS A 376 -13.49 -27.97 8.67
CA LYS A 376 -14.31 -28.39 9.83
C LYS A 376 -15.78 -27.98 9.72
N LYS A 377 -16.14 -27.13 8.75
CA LYS A 377 -17.52 -26.85 8.36
C LYS A 377 -17.95 -27.87 7.30
#